data_AF-G0QID3-F1
#
_entry.id   AF-G0QID3-F1
#
_cell.length_a   1.000
_cell.length_b   1.000
_cell.length_c   1.000
_cell.angle_alpha   90.00
_cell.angle_beta   90.00
_cell.angle_gamma   90.00
#
_symmetry.space_group_name_H-M   'P 1'
#
loop_
_entity.id
_entity.type
_entity.pdbx_description
1 polymer ?
#
loop_
_entity_poly.entity_id
_entity_poly.type
_entity_poly.pdbx_seq_one_letter_code
_entity_poly.pdbx_strand_id
1 'polypeptide(L)'
;MEMFENVLEASKEAGVDVFINGSSIHAGTGDIAAYTKDSSLKETPQPYRKSIDPEEDFDLRKQKPSKLLDPRAENPDSPYGESKIQTEHRTRQAVQENKIKTGVSIRIGGVNPADQETQEGEPYYSTLYLSHKDLGRTVEHIIEEGRDMNGYYQIYGVSDNRGRIFDIENPFIGEH
;
A
#
# COMPACT_ATOMS: atom_id res chain seq x y z
N MET A 1 -1.64 -4.00 -19.44
CA MET A 1 -0.37 -3.28 -19.59
C MET A 1 -0.47 -2.21 -20.67
N GLU A 2 -0.90 -2.55 -21.89
CA GLU A 2 -1.06 -1.59 -23.00
C GLU A 2 -1.83 -0.31 -22.65
N MET A 3 -2.98 -0.43 -21.97
CA MET A 3 -3.75 0.73 -21.50
C MET A 3 -2.93 1.67 -20.60
N PHE A 4 -2.13 1.09 -19.70
CA PHE A 4 -1.30 1.87 -18.77
C PHE A 4 -0.19 2.61 -19.53
N GLU A 5 0.46 1.93 -20.47
CA GLU A 5 1.48 2.54 -21.33
C GLU A 5 0.90 3.68 -22.17
N ASN A 6 -0.30 3.50 -22.74
CA ASN A 6 -0.99 4.56 -23.50
C ASN A 6 -1.29 5.80 -22.63
N VAL A 7 -1.78 5.61 -21.40
CA VAL A 7 -2.06 6.73 -20.49
C VAL A 7 -0.77 7.42 -20.06
N LEU A 8 0.29 6.66 -19.80
CA LEU A 8 1.59 7.21 -19.43
C LEU A 8 2.23 7.98 -20.60
N GLU A 9 2.19 7.48 -21.83
CA GLU A 9 2.67 8.21 -23.01
C GLU A 9 1.86 9.49 -23.26
N ALA A 10 0.53 9.42 -23.23
CA ALA A 10 -0.32 10.61 -23.37
C ALA A 10 -0.03 11.66 -22.27
N SER A 11 0.25 11.21 -21.04
CA SER A 11 0.63 12.07 -19.92
C SER A 11 1.95 12.81 -20.18
N LYS A 12 2.93 12.12 -20.74
CA LYS A 12 4.23 12.68 -21.13
C LYS A 12 4.06 13.73 -22.24
N GLU A 13 3.28 13.41 -23.27
CA GLU A 13 3.00 14.33 -24.38
C GLU A 13 2.27 15.60 -23.93
N ALA A 14 1.37 15.47 -22.96
CA ALA A 14 0.64 16.58 -22.37
C ALA A 14 1.48 17.43 -21.41
N GLY A 15 2.71 17.00 -21.06
CA GLY A 15 3.59 17.71 -20.14
C GLY A 15 3.06 17.76 -18.71
N VAL A 16 2.44 16.69 -18.21
CA VAL A 16 1.97 16.64 -16.82
C VAL A 16 3.13 16.50 -15.84
N ASP A 17 3.12 17.33 -14.79
CA ASP A 17 4.16 17.30 -13.76
C ASP A 17 4.03 16.09 -12.83
N VAL A 18 2.79 15.73 -12.47
CA VAL A 18 2.50 14.68 -11.49
C VAL A 18 1.72 13.55 -12.17
N PHE A 19 2.25 12.33 -12.08
CA PHE A 19 1.57 11.12 -12.52
C PHE A 19 1.31 10.19 -11.33
N ILE A 20 0.04 9.87 -11.09
CA ILE A 20 -0.37 8.98 -9.99
C ILE A 20 -0.94 7.70 -10.59
N ASN A 21 -0.42 6.53 -10.19
CA ASN A 21 -1.00 5.25 -10.53
C ASN A 21 -1.55 4.52 -9.31
N GLY A 22 -2.75 3.97 -9.46
CA GLY A 22 -3.33 3.02 -8.52
C GLY A 22 -2.64 1.67 -8.62
N SER A 23 -1.65 1.45 -7.76
CA SER A 23 -1.06 0.15 -7.48
C SER A 23 -1.94 -0.62 -6.48
N SER A 24 -1.40 -1.65 -5.83
CA SER A 24 -2.13 -2.46 -4.86
C SER A 24 -1.21 -2.98 -3.76
N ILE A 25 -1.75 -3.17 -2.55
CA ILE A 25 -1.05 -3.90 -1.48
C ILE A 25 -0.54 -5.28 -1.95
N HIS A 26 -1.27 -5.93 -2.86
CA HIS A 26 -0.92 -7.21 -3.49
C HIS A 26 0.46 -7.25 -4.17
N ALA A 27 1.08 -6.09 -4.45
CA ALA A 27 2.43 -5.98 -4.97
C ALA A 27 3.53 -6.24 -3.91
N GLY A 28 3.21 -6.14 -2.63
CA GLY A 28 4.16 -6.30 -1.52
C GLY A 28 3.71 -7.23 -0.40
N THR A 29 2.52 -7.83 -0.51
CA THR A 29 1.91 -8.62 0.57
C THR A 29 2.17 -10.12 0.51
N GLY A 30 2.72 -10.66 -0.58
CA GLY A 30 3.12 -12.07 -0.80
C GLY A 30 2.71 -13.08 0.26
N ASP A 31 3.68 -13.85 0.75
CA ASP A 31 3.49 -14.70 1.93
C ASP A 31 3.70 -13.86 3.20
N ILE A 32 2.64 -13.23 3.72
CA ILE A 32 2.66 -12.63 5.06
C ILE A 32 2.25 -13.67 6.10
N ALA A 33 3.21 -14.05 6.94
CA ALA A 33 2.90 -14.71 8.20
C ALA A 33 2.35 -13.68 9.20
N ALA A 34 1.08 -13.82 9.57
CA ALA A 34 0.42 -12.98 10.56
C ALA A 34 -0.39 -13.84 11.53
N TYR A 35 -0.53 -13.40 12.78
CA TYR A 35 -1.32 -14.09 13.79
C TYR A 35 -2.25 -13.14 14.54
N THR A 36 -3.43 -13.66 14.91
CA THR A 36 -4.50 -12.91 15.60
C THR A 36 -5.00 -13.65 16.85
N LYS A 37 -5.92 -13.01 17.58
CA LYS A 37 -6.31 -13.36 18.96
C LYS A 37 -7.66 -14.07 19.11
N ASP A 38 -8.07 -14.97 18.24
CA ASP A 38 -9.12 -15.93 18.69
C ASP A 38 -8.57 -16.86 19.79
N SER A 39 -7.26 -16.85 20.01
CA SER A 39 -6.62 -17.26 21.26
C SER A 39 -5.35 -16.43 21.47
N SER A 40 -5.04 -16.01 22.71
CA SER A 40 -3.71 -15.44 22.98
C SER A 40 -2.61 -16.44 22.57
N LEU A 41 -1.37 -16.01 22.30
CA LEU A 41 -0.26 -16.95 22.01
C LEU A 41 -0.15 -18.02 23.12
N LYS A 42 -0.53 -17.65 24.35
CA LYS A 42 -0.60 -18.54 25.51
C LYS A 42 -1.72 -19.58 25.45
N GLU A 43 -2.82 -19.27 24.80
CA GLU A 43 -4.01 -20.10 24.65
C GLU A 43 -4.05 -20.83 23.30
N THR A 44 -3.19 -20.47 22.35
CA THR A 44 -3.08 -21.16 21.06
C THR A 44 -2.67 -22.63 21.30
N PRO A 45 -3.46 -23.62 20.84
CA PRO A 45 -3.14 -25.03 21.04
C PRO A 45 -1.91 -25.45 20.22
N GLN A 46 -1.22 -26.47 20.72
CA GLN A 46 -0.18 -27.16 19.93
C GLN A 46 -0.84 -27.94 18.77
N PRO A 47 -0.17 -28.06 17.60
CA PRO A 47 1.18 -27.60 17.28
C PRO A 47 1.27 -26.14 16.79
N TYR A 48 0.15 -25.49 16.51
CA TYR A 48 0.09 -24.15 15.90
C TYR A 48 0.86 -23.09 16.68
N ARG A 49 0.88 -23.19 18.01
CA ARG A 49 1.68 -22.27 18.82
C ARG A 49 3.18 -22.32 18.53
N LYS A 50 3.72 -23.49 18.15
CA LYS A 50 5.15 -23.62 17.82
C LYS A 50 5.49 -23.10 16.42
N SER A 51 4.49 -22.92 15.57
CA SER A 51 4.70 -22.35 14.24
C SER A 51 4.59 -20.82 14.20
N ILE A 52 4.17 -20.19 15.29
CA ILE A 52 4.18 -18.73 15.42
C ILE A 52 5.56 -18.29 15.89
N ASP A 53 6.17 -17.37 15.15
CA ASP A 53 7.37 -16.65 15.56
C ASP A 53 6.99 -15.20 15.90
N PRO A 54 6.88 -14.81 17.19
CA PRO A 54 6.45 -13.46 17.56
C PRO A 54 7.41 -12.34 17.15
N GLU A 55 8.67 -12.66 16.81
CA GLU A 55 9.65 -11.68 16.33
C GLU A 55 9.54 -11.49 14.82
N GLU A 56 9.20 -12.55 14.08
CA GLU A 56 9.09 -12.52 12.62
C GLU A 56 7.67 -12.29 12.09
N ASP A 57 6.65 -12.84 12.74
CA ASP A 57 5.24 -12.76 12.32
C ASP A 57 4.55 -11.48 12.80
N PHE A 58 3.57 -10.99 12.02
CA PHE A 58 2.81 -9.80 12.38
C PHE A 58 1.77 -10.06 13.49
N ASP A 59 1.85 -9.28 14.58
CA ASP A 59 0.87 -9.28 15.67
C ASP A 59 -0.27 -8.28 15.39
N LEU A 60 -1.35 -8.75 14.77
CA LEU A 60 -2.50 -7.90 14.40
C LEU A 60 -3.32 -7.41 15.61
N ARG A 61 -2.95 -7.79 16.85
CA ARG A 61 -3.67 -7.42 18.08
C ARG A 61 -3.23 -6.07 18.61
N LYS A 62 -2.01 -5.65 18.30
CA LYS A 62 -1.38 -4.44 18.83
C LYS A 62 -2.04 -3.20 18.25
N GLN A 63 -2.21 -2.18 19.10
CA GLN A 63 -2.71 -0.88 18.65
C GLN A 63 -1.70 -0.18 17.75
N LYS A 64 -0.42 -0.23 18.14
CA LYS A 64 0.71 0.22 17.33
C LYS A 64 1.57 -0.99 16.94
N PRO A 65 1.70 -1.32 15.66
CA PRO A 65 2.54 -2.42 15.20
C PRO A 65 4.01 -2.12 15.50
N SER A 66 4.78 -3.14 15.88
CA SER A 66 6.23 -3.02 16.08
C SER A 66 7.03 -3.27 14.80
N LYS A 67 6.38 -3.86 13.78
CA LYS A 67 6.93 -4.19 12.46
C LYS A 67 5.93 -3.69 11.43
N LEU A 68 6.43 -3.02 10.39
CA LEU A 68 5.64 -2.51 9.28
C LEU A 68 6.28 -2.96 7.96
N LEU A 69 5.46 -3.25 6.98
CA LEU A 69 5.85 -3.52 5.61
C LEU A 69 6.27 -2.22 4.96
N ASP A 70 7.41 -2.29 4.30
CA ASP A 70 7.94 -1.19 3.50
C ASP A 70 7.22 -1.17 2.14
N PRO A 71 6.64 -0.02 1.72
CA PRO A 71 5.98 0.07 0.42
C PRO A 71 6.90 -0.25 -0.74
N ARG A 72 8.23 -0.18 -0.60
CA ARG A 72 9.23 -0.48 -1.63
C ARG A 72 9.50 -1.99 -1.80
N ALA A 73 9.08 -2.83 -0.86
CA ALA A 73 9.31 -4.27 -0.95
C ALA A 73 8.43 -4.88 -2.06
N GLU A 74 9.03 -5.66 -2.95
CA GLU A 74 8.33 -6.33 -4.05
C GLU A 74 8.21 -7.82 -3.70
N ASN A 75 7.02 -8.21 -3.30
CA ASN A 75 6.69 -9.59 -2.92
C ASN A 75 5.22 -9.81 -3.32
N PRO A 76 4.94 -10.09 -4.59
CA PRO A 76 3.57 -10.19 -5.07
C PRO A 76 2.91 -11.48 -4.58
N ASP A 77 1.64 -11.41 -4.17
CA ASP A 77 0.85 -12.59 -3.76
C ASP A 77 0.05 -13.22 -4.92
N SER A 78 0.08 -12.59 -6.09
CA SER A 78 -0.77 -12.96 -7.21
C SER A 78 -0.25 -12.42 -8.55
N PRO A 79 -0.69 -12.99 -9.69
CA PRO A 79 -0.44 -12.40 -11.01
C PRO A 79 -0.95 -10.96 -11.14
N TYR A 80 -1.99 -10.61 -10.37
CA TYR A 80 -2.47 -9.24 -10.27
C TYR A 80 -1.45 -8.34 -9.58
N GLY A 81 -0.91 -8.75 -8.42
CA GLY A 81 0.17 -8.05 -7.73
C GLY A 81 1.40 -7.85 -8.61
N GLU A 82 1.82 -8.89 -9.33
CA GLU A 82 2.90 -8.84 -10.33
C GLU A 82 2.62 -7.78 -11.41
N SER A 83 1.40 -7.76 -11.95
CA SER A 83 1.02 -6.75 -12.96
C SER A 83 1.08 -5.32 -12.43
N LYS A 84 0.86 -5.11 -11.12
CA LYS A 84 0.99 -3.80 -10.47
C LYS A 84 2.44 -3.39 -10.30
N ILE A 85 3.33 -4.30 -9.90
CA ILE A 85 4.79 -4.06 -9.87
C ILE A 85 5.29 -3.59 -11.24
N GLN A 86 4.80 -4.21 -12.32
CA GLN A 86 5.16 -3.78 -13.67
C GLN A 86 4.74 -2.33 -13.95
N THR A 87 3.55 -1.90 -13.51
CA THR A 87 3.15 -0.49 -13.63
C THR A 87 4.01 0.45 -12.77
N GLU A 88 4.39 0.02 -11.56
CA GLU A 88 5.30 0.76 -10.66
C GLU A 88 6.65 1.00 -11.34
N HIS A 89 7.22 -0.04 -11.96
CA HIS A 89 8.47 0.05 -12.72
C HIS A 89 8.36 1.00 -13.91
N ARG A 90 7.25 0.97 -14.66
CA ARG A 90 7.03 1.86 -15.80
C ARG A 90 6.92 3.32 -15.36
N THR A 91 6.22 3.61 -14.27
CA THR A 91 6.18 4.97 -13.69
C THR A 91 7.58 5.41 -13.26
N ARG A 92 8.31 4.55 -12.53
CA ARG A 92 9.67 4.83 -12.07
C ARG A 92 10.63 5.11 -13.24
N GLN A 93 10.54 4.33 -14.31
CA GLN A 93 11.32 4.51 -15.53
C GLN A 93 11.00 5.86 -16.19
N ALA A 94 9.72 6.23 -16.30
CA ALA A 94 9.34 7.52 -16.89
C ALA A 94 9.90 8.72 -16.12
N VAL A 95 9.96 8.63 -14.79
CA VAL A 95 10.60 9.64 -13.94
C VAL A 95 12.12 9.66 -14.17
N GLN A 96 12.78 8.50 -14.20
CA GLN A 96 14.23 8.41 -14.44
C GLN A 96 14.64 8.96 -15.81
N GLU A 97 13.76 8.82 -16.80
CA GLU A 97 13.93 9.38 -18.15
C GLU A 97 13.57 10.87 -18.25
N ASN A 98 13.22 11.53 -17.13
CA ASN A 98 12.75 12.92 -17.04
C ASN A 98 11.51 13.20 -17.92
N LYS A 99 10.70 12.18 -18.19
CA LYS A 99 9.45 12.32 -18.96
C LYS A 99 8.25 12.68 -18.08
N ILE A 100 8.35 12.40 -16.78
CA ILE A 100 7.42 12.81 -15.72
C ILE A 100 8.27 13.36 -14.59
N LYS A 101 7.86 14.49 -13.99
CA LYS A 101 8.62 15.12 -12.89
C LYS A 101 8.47 14.36 -11.58
N THR A 102 7.22 14.09 -11.19
CA THR A 102 6.86 13.36 -9.98
C THR A 102 5.95 12.19 -10.31
N GLY A 103 6.42 10.97 -10.05
CA GLY A 103 5.63 9.75 -10.22
C GLY A 103 5.27 9.16 -8.87
N VAL A 104 4.01 8.83 -8.63
CA VAL A 104 3.55 8.24 -7.37
C VAL A 104 2.74 6.98 -7.62
N SER A 105 3.21 5.86 -7.08
CA SER A 105 2.45 4.61 -7.01
C SER A 105 1.81 4.46 -5.63
N ILE A 106 0.48 4.47 -5.59
CA ILE A 106 -0.27 4.22 -4.35
C ILE A 106 -0.64 2.74 -4.31
N ARG A 107 -0.06 1.97 -3.39
CA ARG A 107 -0.45 0.59 -3.12
C ARG A 107 -1.73 0.59 -2.29
N ILE A 108 -2.86 0.67 -2.98
CA ILE A 108 -4.19 0.77 -2.38
C ILE A 108 -4.50 -0.52 -1.60
N GLY A 109 -4.91 -0.36 -0.35
CA GLY A 109 -5.45 -1.42 0.51
C GLY A 109 -6.92 -1.72 0.21
N GLY A 110 -7.71 -1.94 1.26
CA GLY A 110 -9.13 -2.21 1.16
C GLY A 110 -9.96 -0.94 1.16
N VAL A 111 -10.66 -0.70 0.04
CA VAL A 111 -11.70 0.33 -0.05
C VAL A 111 -13.03 -0.38 -0.29
N ASN A 112 -14.08 -0.02 0.44
CA ASN A 112 -15.42 -0.58 0.25
C ASN A 112 -16.49 0.50 0.09
N PRO A 113 -17.62 0.20 -0.58
CA PRO A 113 -18.67 1.19 -0.84
C PRO A 113 -19.32 1.77 0.43
N ALA A 114 -19.29 1.04 1.54
CA ALA A 114 -19.88 1.50 2.80
C ALA A 114 -18.98 2.49 3.55
N ASP A 115 -17.73 2.64 3.13
CA ASP A 115 -16.68 3.40 3.82
C ASP A 115 -16.53 2.98 5.29
N GLN A 116 -16.35 1.67 5.51
CA GLN A 116 -16.24 1.07 6.85
C GLN A 116 -14.98 0.23 7.00
N GLU A 117 -14.44 0.16 8.22
CA GLU A 117 -13.26 -0.66 8.53
C GLU A 117 -13.53 -2.18 8.54
N THR A 118 -14.75 -2.61 8.20
CA THR A 118 -15.16 -4.01 8.15
C THR A 118 -15.77 -4.37 6.80
N GLN A 119 -15.49 -5.58 6.34
CA GLN A 119 -16.08 -6.15 5.12
C GLN A 119 -16.53 -7.58 5.41
N GLU A 120 -17.76 -7.93 5.00
CA GLU A 120 -18.30 -9.27 5.21
C GLU A 120 -17.42 -10.32 4.51
N GLY A 121 -17.04 -11.37 5.24
CA GLY A 121 -16.14 -12.42 4.75
C GLY A 121 -14.64 -12.11 4.88
N GLU A 122 -14.27 -10.90 5.33
CA GLU A 122 -12.87 -10.47 5.45
C GLU A 122 -12.52 -10.09 6.90
N PRO A 123 -12.14 -11.06 7.76
CA PRO A 123 -11.96 -10.83 9.20
C PRO A 123 -10.82 -9.86 9.54
N TYR A 124 -9.90 -9.60 8.62
CA TYR A 124 -8.75 -8.71 8.80
C TYR A 124 -8.83 -7.44 7.96
N TYR A 125 -10.01 -7.13 7.40
CA TYR A 125 -10.18 -5.96 6.55
C TYR A 125 -9.72 -4.66 7.20
N SER A 126 -9.94 -4.52 8.51
CA SER A 126 -9.52 -3.35 9.29
C SER A 126 -8.02 -3.08 9.22
N THR A 127 -7.15 -4.08 9.04
CA THR A 127 -5.70 -3.87 9.00
C THR A 127 -5.22 -3.27 7.67
N LEU A 128 -6.03 -3.40 6.62
CA LEU A 128 -5.74 -2.95 5.26
C LEU A 128 -6.70 -1.84 4.79
N TYR A 129 -7.70 -1.47 5.58
CA TYR A 129 -8.72 -0.50 5.22
C TYR A 129 -8.13 0.89 4.87
N LEU A 130 -8.69 1.52 3.84
CA LEU A 130 -8.43 2.90 3.47
C LEU A 130 -9.77 3.62 3.37
N SER A 131 -10.00 4.60 4.25
CA SER A 131 -11.21 5.41 4.19
C SER A 131 -11.25 6.26 2.93
N HIS A 132 -12.44 6.55 2.42
CA HIS A 132 -12.59 7.46 1.27
C HIS A 132 -12.02 8.85 1.58
N LYS A 133 -12.15 9.30 2.84
CA LYS A 133 -11.58 10.56 3.31
C LYS A 133 -10.05 10.56 3.22
N ASP A 134 -9.40 9.51 3.69
CA ASP A 134 -7.93 9.44 3.68
C ASP A 134 -7.40 9.22 2.25
N LEU A 135 -8.12 8.48 1.40
CA LEU A 135 -7.79 8.40 -0.03
C LEU A 135 -7.86 9.78 -0.69
N GLY A 136 -8.96 10.51 -0.48
CA GLY A 136 -9.14 11.85 -1.01
C GLY A 136 -8.04 12.80 -0.57
N ARG A 137 -7.77 12.84 0.75
CA ARG A 137 -6.68 13.64 1.32
C ARG A 137 -5.32 13.27 0.73
N THR A 138 -5.00 11.97 0.64
CA THR A 138 -3.72 11.51 0.08
C THR A 138 -3.54 11.98 -1.36
N VAL A 139 -4.57 11.84 -2.20
CA VAL A 139 -4.51 12.26 -3.61
C VAL A 139 -4.40 13.79 -3.72
N GLU A 140 -5.16 14.53 -2.93
CA GLU A 140 -5.11 16.00 -2.88
C GLU A 140 -3.69 16.49 -2.56
N HIS A 141 -3.10 15.98 -1.48
CA HIS A 141 -1.74 16.32 -1.07
C HIS A 141 -0.68 15.94 -2.12
N ILE A 142 -0.80 14.77 -2.78
CA ILE A 142 0.11 14.40 -3.87
C ILE A 142 0.02 15.40 -5.04
N ILE A 143 -1.19 15.86 -5.38
CA ILE A 143 -1.40 16.81 -6.48
C ILE A 143 -0.86 18.20 -6.14
N GLU A 144 -0.99 18.62 -4.88
CA GLU A 144 -0.54 19.94 -4.41
C GLU A 144 0.97 19.97 -4.23
N GLU A 145 1.51 19.09 -3.38
CA GLU A 145 2.93 19.08 -3.00
C GLU A 145 3.80 18.44 -4.08
N GLY A 146 3.28 17.43 -4.79
CA GLY A 146 4.02 16.70 -5.81
C GLY A 146 4.48 17.56 -7.00
N ARG A 147 3.85 18.73 -7.23
CA ARG A 147 4.26 19.69 -8.27
C ARG A 147 5.63 20.28 -8.01
N ASP A 148 6.02 20.45 -6.75
CA ASP A 148 7.30 21.02 -6.34
C ASP A 148 8.35 19.95 -6.03
N MET A 149 7.92 18.68 -5.95
CA MET A 149 8.79 17.54 -5.75
C MET A 149 9.40 17.05 -7.07
N ASN A 150 10.39 16.17 -6.97
CA ASN A 150 10.98 15.46 -8.10
C ASN A 150 11.29 14.03 -7.67
N GLY A 151 10.97 13.07 -8.52
CA GLY A 151 11.32 11.68 -8.29
C GLY A 151 10.12 10.75 -8.25
N TYR A 152 10.42 9.48 -7.92
CA TYR A 152 9.44 8.42 -7.85
C TYR A 152 9.18 8.04 -6.41
N TYR A 153 7.91 7.99 -6.03
CA TYR A 153 7.45 7.67 -4.68
C TYR A 153 6.51 6.48 -4.72
N GLN A 154 6.63 5.63 -3.70
CA GLN A 154 5.83 4.44 -3.54
C GLN A 154 5.32 4.42 -2.10
N ILE A 155 4.01 4.40 -1.95
CA ILE A 155 3.35 4.59 -0.65
C ILE A 155 2.25 3.53 -0.49
N TYR A 156 1.94 3.16 0.75
CA TYR A 156 0.72 2.40 1.03
C TYR A 156 -0.46 3.37 1.16
N GLY A 157 -1.55 3.05 0.46
CA GLY A 157 -2.85 3.68 0.67
C GLY A 157 -3.63 2.87 1.70
N VAL A 158 -3.34 3.09 2.99
CA VAL A 158 -4.01 2.47 4.14
C VAL A 158 -4.18 3.55 5.21
N SER A 159 -5.32 3.59 5.89
CA SER A 159 -5.57 4.52 7.01
C SER A 159 -4.72 4.13 8.24
N ASP A 160 -4.61 5.00 9.26
CA ASP A 160 -3.95 4.66 10.54
C ASP A 160 -4.83 3.73 11.39
N ASN A 161 -5.05 2.52 10.88
CA ASN A 161 -5.90 1.54 11.50
C ASN A 161 -5.18 0.80 12.62
N ARG A 162 -5.99 0.35 13.58
CA ARG A 162 -5.53 -0.59 14.59
C ARG A 162 -5.05 -1.89 13.92
N GLY A 163 -3.87 -2.36 14.31
CA GLY A 163 -3.33 -3.64 13.82
C GLY A 163 -2.90 -3.61 12.35
N ARG A 164 -2.78 -2.43 11.73
CA ARG A 164 -2.20 -2.32 10.38
C ARG A 164 -0.82 -2.96 10.33
N ILE A 165 -0.40 -3.38 9.15
CA ILE A 165 0.96 -3.91 8.97
C ILE A 165 1.76 -3.11 7.95
N PHE A 166 1.21 -1.98 7.50
CA PHE A 166 1.75 -1.18 6.41
C PHE A 166 2.39 0.09 6.96
N ASP A 167 3.58 0.42 6.46
CA ASP A 167 4.17 1.72 6.71
C ASP A 167 3.45 2.78 5.87
N ILE A 168 2.67 3.64 6.55
CA ILE A 168 1.83 4.66 5.95
C ILE A 168 2.51 6.04 5.93
N GLU A 169 3.69 6.13 6.54
CA GLU A 169 4.50 7.34 6.51
C GLU A 169 4.90 7.64 5.06
N ASN A 170 4.63 8.87 4.64
CA ASN A 170 4.92 9.28 3.28
C ASN A 170 5.18 10.79 3.20
N PRO A 171 5.96 11.24 2.21
CA PRO A 171 6.45 12.62 2.18
C PRO A 171 5.37 13.66 1.83
N PHE A 172 4.14 13.25 1.51
CA PHE A 172 3.07 14.15 1.06
C PHE A 172 2.09 14.55 2.17
N ILE A 173 2.02 13.83 3.29
CA ILE A 173 0.97 14.05 4.30
C ILE A 173 1.54 14.68 5.60
N GLY A 174 2.86 14.89 5.68
CA GLY A 174 3.57 15.38 6.86
C GLY A 174 3.57 14.37 8.02
N GLU A 175 4.40 14.60 9.05
CA GLU A 175 4.40 13.75 10.25
C GLU A 175 3.07 13.91 11.04
N HIS A 176 2.47 12.78 11.44
CA HIS A 176 1.26 12.72 12.27
C HIS A 176 1.53 12.87 13.78
#